data_AF-A0A946WCX8-F1
#
_entry.id   AF-A0A946WCX8-F1
#
_cell.length_a   1.000
_cell.length_b   1.000
_cell.length_c   1.000
_cell.angle_alpha   90.00
_cell.angle_beta   90.00
_cell.angle_gamma   90.00
#
_symmetry.space_group_name_H-M   'P 1'
#
loop_
_entity.id
_entity.type
_entity.pdbx_description
1 polymer ?
#
loop_
_entity_poly.entity_id
_entity_poly.type
_entity_poly.pdbx_seq_one_letter_code
_entity_poly.pdbx_strand_id
1 'polypeptide(L)'
;MKTSRKYLAALATTTILFSACSEPEQRKGDTSEAKAETAVIDPMEDRGIGPVTSITLGDIDKALALEGESQFTTKCAACHKMDKRKIGPPMAGIMSRRSPEWIMNMILNPDEMVKENAQAKALLAEYLSPMANQSLTEPEARQILEYFRQYDNTNN
;
A
#
# COMPACT_ATOMS: atom_id res chain seq x y z
N MET A 1 -16.30 -51.91 45.61
CA MET A 1 -16.34 -53.34 45.17
C MET A 1 -15.93 -53.37 43.70
N LYS A 2 -14.71 -53.83 43.40
CA LYS A 2 -14.35 -55.19 42.95
C LYS A 2 -14.84 -55.49 41.52
N THR A 3 -13.90 -55.43 40.56
CA THR A 3 -13.40 -56.54 39.69
C THR A 3 -14.26 -56.76 38.42
N SER A 4 -13.73 -56.97 37.21
CA SER A 4 -12.67 -57.94 36.83
C SER A 4 -12.14 -57.69 35.41
N ARG A 5 -10.93 -58.21 35.16
CA ARG A 5 -10.10 -58.20 33.94
C ARG A 5 -10.19 -59.55 33.20
N LYS A 6 -9.83 -59.59 31.90
CA LYS A 6 -9.08 -60.65 31.13
C LYS A 6 -9.58 -60.76 29.67
N TYR A 7 -8.84 -60.31 28.64
CA TYR A 7 -7.74 -60.94 27.86
C TYR A 7 -8.11 -62.17 27.00
N LEU A 8 -7.95 -62.06 25.67
CA LEU A 8 -7.40 -63.13 24.81
C LEU A 8 -6.86 -62.55 23.48
N ALA A 9 -5.79 -63.13 22.97
CA ALA A 9 -4.93 -62.66 21.88
C ALA A 9 -5.07 -63.52 20.60
N ALA A 10 -4.66 -62.99 19.44
CA ALA A 10 -4.13 -63.72 18.26
C ALA A 10 -3.52 -62.70 17.26
N LEU A 11 -2.19 -62.53 17.20
CA LEU A 11 -1.24 -63.06 16.18
C LEU A 11 -1.70 -62.90 14.71
N ALA A 12 -1.07 -62.00 13.92
CA ALA A 12 0.07 -62.24 12.99
C ALA A 12 -0.43 -62.82 11.63
N THR A 13 -0.09 -62.33 10.44
CA THR A 13 1.25 -62.13 9.82
C THR A 13 1.11 -61.47 8.42
N THR A 14 2.14 -60.72 7.99
CA THR A 14 2.76 -60.62 6.62
C THR A 14 1.88 -60.20 5.42
N THR A 15 2.27 -59.28 4.52
CA THR A 15 3.54 -59.19 3.78
C THR A 15 3.77 -57.76 3.24
N ILE A 16 4.95 -57.20 3.47
CA ILE A 16 5.49 -56.02 2.78
C ILE A 16 6.44 -56.54 1.70
N LEU A 17 6.19 -56.20 0.44
CA LEU A 17 7.15 -56.28 -0.67
C LEU A 17 6.61 -55.46 -1.86
N PHE A 18 7.06 -54.23 -2.00
CA PHE A 18 7.23 -53.57 -3.31
C PHE A 18 8.35 -52.53 -3.18
N SER A 19 9.54 -52.93 -3.62
CA SER A 19 10.64 -52.04 -3.94
C SER A 19 10.82 -52.12 -5.45
N ALA A 20 10.39 -51.08 -6.15
CA ALA A 20 10.84 -50.76 -7.49
C ALA A 20 10.79 -49.24 -7.62
N CYS A 21 11.97 -48.63 -7.68
CA CYS A 21 12.18 -47.22 -7.90
C CYS A 21 11.75 -46.82 -9.32
N SER A 22 11.01 -45.71 -9.42
CA SER A 22 10.86 -44.92 -10.64
C SER A 22 10.87 -43.44 -10.21
N GLU A 23 11.68 -42.62 -10.88
CA GLU A 23 11.95 -41.20 -10.59
C GLU A 23 10.75 -40.34 -10.11
N PRO A 24 10.96 -39.41 -9.16
CA PRO A 24 10.08 -38.26 -8.98
C PRO A 24 10.46 -37.18 -10.00
N GLU A 25 9.66 -37.08 -11.06
CA GLU A 25 9.66 -35.94 -11.98
C GLU A 25 9.34 -34.64 -11.20
N GLN A 26 10.28 -33.71 -11.21
CA GLN A 26 10.12 -32.37 -10.66
C GLN A 26 8.98 -31.63 -11.38
N ARG A 27 7.89 -31.34 -10.68
CA ARG A 27 7.06 -30.17 -10.99
C ARG A 27 7.33 -29.07 -9.96
N LYS A 28 8.32 -28.24 -10.28
CA LYS A 28 8.40 -26.86 -9.80
C LYS A 28 7.15 -26.14 -10.29
N GLY A 29 6.23 -25.86 -9.37
CA GLY A 29 5.19 -24.87 -9.53
C GLY A 29 5.41 -23.83 -8.45
N ASP A 30 5.85 -22.65 -8.89
CA ASP A 30 6.27 -21.51 -8.08
C ASP A 30 5.34 -21.27 -6.88
N THR A 31 5.85 -21.58 -5.69
CA THR A 31 5.56 -20.76 -4.53
C THR A 31 6.17 -19.40 -4.81
N SER A 32 5.35 -18.47 -5.30
CA SER A 32 5.65 -17.05 -5.31
C SER A 32 5.84 -16.59 -3.86
N GLU A 33 7.03 -16.83 -3.33
CA GLU A 33 7.61 -16.01 -2.29
C GLU A 33 7.97 -14.68 -2.94
N ALA A 34 6.98 -13.78 -3.08
CA ALA A 34 7.25 -12.36 -3.24
C ALA A 34 7.74 -11.82 -1.90
N LYS A 35 8.96 -12.23 -1.52
CA LYS A 35 9.77 -11.52 -0.55
C LYS A 35 10.16 -10.22 -1.24
N ALA A 36 9.35 -9.18 -1.05
CA ALA A 36 9.64 -7.82 -1.49
C ALA A 36 10.90 -7.34 -0.76
N GLU A 37 12.05 -7.63 -1.37
CA GLU A 37 13.33 -7.07 -1.04
C GLU A 37 13.22 -5.56 -1.26
N THR A 38 13.35 -4.82 -0.16
CA THR A 38 13.14 -3.38 -0.08
C THR A 38 14.32 -2.69 -0.75
N ALA A 39 14.33 -2.67 -2.09
CA ALA A 39 15.17 -1.72 -2.81
C ALA A 39 14.77 -0.32 -2.34
N VAL A 40 15.74 0.46 -1.87
CA VAL A 40 15.53 1.86 -1.50
C VAL A 40 15.29 2.62 -2.81
N ILE A 41 14.02 2.74 -3.20
CA ILE A 41 13.59 3.52 -4.36
C ILE A 41 13.56 4.99 -3.98
N ASP A 42 14.06 5.86 -4.85
CA ASP A 42 13.93 7.31 -4.73
C ASP A 42 12.43 7.69 -4.62
N PRO A 43 11.99 8.44 -3.59
CA PRO A 43 10.62 8.92 -3.48
C PRO A 43 10.04 9.67 -4.68
N MET A 44 10.89 10.25 -5.53
CA MET A 44 10.45 10.90 -6.76
C MET A 44 10.24 9.91 -7.92
N GLU A 45 10.81 8.71 -7.85
CA GLU A 45 10.64 7.65 -8.84
C GLU A 45 9.54 6.64 -8.44
N ASP A 46 9.18 6.58 -7.15
CA ASP A 46 8.05 5.80 -6.67
C ASP A 46 6.73 6.42 -7.15
N ARG A 47 5.94 5.65 -7.92
CA ARG A 47 4.61 6.03 -8.41
C ARG A 47 3.48 5.59 -7.48
N GLY A 48 3.77 4.77 -6.48
CA GLY A 48 2.77 4.15 -5.62
C GLY A 48 2.03 2.98 -6.27
N ILE A 49 0.93 2.60 -5.65
CA ILE A 49 0.04 1.49 -6.01
C ILE A 49 -1.34 2.06 -6.28
N GLY A 50 -1.74 2.12 -7.55
CA GLY A 50 -3.04 2.67 -7.93
C GLY A 50 -3.19 2.86 -9.44
N PRO A 51 -4.32 3.47 -9.87
CA PRO A 51 -4.65 3.61 -11.28
C PRO A 51 -3.76 4.63 -12.01
N VAL A 52 -3.09 5.53 -11.30
CA VAL A 52 -2.34 6.63 -11.90
C VAL A 52 -0.90 6.23 -12.12
N THR A 53 -0.53 5.92 -13.37
CA THR A 53 0.82 5.46 -13.73
C THR A 53 1.68 6.56 -14.34
N SER A 54 1.05 7.55 -14.96
CA SER A 54 1.70 8.70 -15.60
C SER A 54 0.77 9.91 -15.60
N ILE A 55 1.33 11.09 -15.35
CA ILE A 55 0.61 12.37 -15.48
C ILE A 55 1.45 13.33 -16.33
N THR A 56 0.78 14.10 -17.19
CA THR A 56 1.42 15.25 -17.86
C THR A 56 1.02 16.53 -17.12
N LEU A 57 2.03 17.29 -16.68
CA LEU A 57 1.85 18.56 -15.98
C LEU A 57 2.32 19.70 -16.88
N GLY A 58 1.41 20.62 -17.21
CA GLY A 58 1.72 21.87 -17.91
C GLY A 58 1.88 23.04 -16.94
N ASP A 59 1.58 24.24 -17.41
CA ASP A 59 1.46 25.43 -16.55
C ASP A 59 0.42 25.22 -15.45
N ILE A 60 0.52 26.00 -14.38
CA ILE A 60 -0.43 25.93 -13.27
C ILE A 60 -1.80 26.45 -13.72
N ASP A 61 -2.81 25.59 -13.58
CA ASP A 61 -4.22 25.96 -13.77
C ASP A 61 -4.82 26.44 -12.45
N LYS A 62 -5.04 27.76 -12.36
CA LYS A 62 -5.57 28.40 -11.16
C LYS A 62 -7.01 27.99 -10.84
N ALA A 63 -7.84 27.72 -11.84
CA ALA A 63 -9.22 27.31 -11.60
C ALA A 63 -9.25 25.89 -11.03
N LEU A 64 -8.42 25.00 -11.60
CA LEU A 64 -8.26 23.64 -11.09
C LEU A 64 -7.66 23.61 -9.67
N ALA A 65 -6.70 24.49 -9.39
CA ALA A 65 -6.13 24.65 -8.05
C ALA A 65 -7.16 25.15 -7.02
N LEU A 66 -8.06 26.05 -7.42
CA LEU A 66 -9.13 26.56 -6.54
C LEU A 66 -10.12 25.45 -6.17
N GLU A 67 -10.52 24.61 -7.13
CA GLU A 67 -11.33 23.42 -6.82
C GLU A 67 -10.57 22.45 -5.90
N GLY A 68 -9.27 22.28 -6.13
CA GLY A 68 -8.39 21.49 -5.27
C GLY A 68 -8.33 21.98 -3.84
N GLU A 69 -8.28 23.29 -3.62
CA GLU A 69 -8.31 23.90 -2.30
C GLU A 69 -9.63 23.62 -1.57
N SER A 70 -10.76 23.71 -2.29
CA SER A 70 -12.09 23.39 -1.77
C SER A 70 -12.19 21.92 -1.34
N GLN A 71 -11.72 21.01 -2.20
CA GLN A 71 -11.67 19.58 -1.91
C GLN A 71 -10.75 19.28 -0.71
N PHE A 72 -9.54 19.85 -0.68
CA PHE A 72 -8.61 19.71 0.43
C PHE A 72 -9.22 20.20 1.76
N THR A 73 -9.85 21.36 1.74
CA THR A 73 -10.50 21.93 2.93
C THR A 73 -11.60 21.02 3.47
N THR A 74 -12.41 20.45 2.58
CA THR A 74 -13.55 19.61 2.96
C THR A 74 -13.14 18.20 3.39
N LYS A 75 -12.16 17.60 2.70
CA LYS A 75 -11.84 16.17 2.81
C LYS A 75 -10.54 15.87 3.53
N CYS A 76 -9.61 16.82 3.60
CA CYS A 76 -8.23 16.56 4.05
C CYS A 76 -7.81 17.40 5.26
N ALA A 77 -8.33 18.62 5.42
CA ALA A 77 -7.90 19.57 6.45
C ALA A 77 -8.22 19.14 7.91
N ALA A 78 -9.09 18.14 8.06
CA ALA A 78 -9.32 17.46 9.33
C ALA A 78 -8.06 16.72 9.82
N CYS A 79 -7.21 16.23 8.92
CA CYS A 79 -6.02 15.46 9.27
C CYS A 79 -4.72 16.16 8.89
N HIS A 80 -4.71 16.97 7.83
CA HIS A 80 -3.52 17.64 7.31
C HIS A 80 -3.56 19.15 7.51
N LYS A 81 -2.37 19.75 7.65
CA LYS A 81 -2.15 21.19 7.55
C LYS A 81 -1.05 21.42 6.52
N MET A 82 -0.98 22.63 5.97
CA MET A 82 0.06 22.94 4.98
C MET A 82 1.43 23.01 5.64
N ASP A 83 1.55 23.75 6.73
CA ASP A 83 2.80 24.19 7.34
C ASP A 83 3.31 23.32 8.50
N LYS A 84 2.47 22.45 9.06
CA LYS A 84 2.82 21.68 10.27
C LYS A 84 2.19 20.30 10.33
N ARG A 85 2.81 19.45 11.15
CA ARG A 85 2.27 18.15 11.55
C ARG A 85 0.94 18.32 12.28
N LYS A 86 -0.02 17.46 11.97
CA LYS A 86 -1.28 17.30 12.72
C LYS A 86 -1.49 15.80 12.98
N ILE A 87 -2.54 15.21 12.41
CA ILE A 87 -2.74 13.75 12.40
C ILE A 87 -1.86 13.16 11.30
N GLY A 88 -1.86 13.79 10.12
CA GLY A 88 -0.95 13.48 9.03
C GLY A 88 0.23 14.46 8.89
N PRO A 89 1.12 14.21 7.92
CA PRO A 89 2.23 15.10 7.56
C PRO A 89 1.80 16.50 7.13
N PRO A 90 2.70 17.49 7.20
CA PRO A 90 2.54 18.76 6.51
C PRO A 90 2.53 18.58 4.98
N MET A 91 1.71 19.36 4.28
CA MET A 91 1.54 19.25 2.82
C MET A 91 2.38 20.24 2.01
N ALA A 92 2.86 21.34 2.62
CA ALA A 92 3.78 22.25 1.96
C ALA A 92 5.07 21.53 1.54
N GLY A 93 5.55 21.80 0.33
CA GLY A 93 6.71 21.20 -0.31
C GLY A 93 6.51 19.74 -0.73
N ILE A 94 5.28 19.22 -0.75
CA ILE A 94 5.06 17.80 -1.10
C ILE A 94 5.54 17.49 -2.51
N MET A 95 5.48 18.45 -3.43
CA MET A 95 5.92 18.28 -4.82
C MET A 95 7.42 18.02 -4.97
N SER A 96 8.23 18.34 -3.95
CA SER A 96 9.66 18.04 -3.93
C SER A 96 10.00 16.75 -3.16
N ARG A 97 8.99 16.08 -2.59
CA ARG A 97 9.17 14.89 -1.75
C ARG A 97 8.53 13.64 -2.33
N ARG A 98 7.56 13.78 -3.24
CA ARG A 98 6.80 12.68 -3.83
C ARG A 98 6.49 12.98 -5.28
N SER A 99 6.47 11.93 -6.11
CA SER A 99 5.99 12.05 -7.47
C SER A 99 4.50 12.47 -7.50
N PRO A 100 4.06 13.19 -8.55
CA PRO A 100 2.65 13.52 -8.74
C PRO A 100 1.73 12.29 -8.73
N GLU A 101 2.18 11.20 -9.34
CA GLU A 101 1.46 9.94 -9.41
C GLU A 101 1.30 9.31 -8.02
N TRP A 102 2.36 9.32 -7.21
CA TRP A 102 2.29 8.81 -5.84
C TRP A 102 1.30 9.61 -5.00
N ILE A 103 1.28 10.94 -5.12
CA ILE A 103 0.34 11.80 -4.40
C ILE A 103 -1.09 11.43 -4.78
N MET A 104 -1.39 11.31 -6.08
CA MET A 104 -2.73 10.95 -6.54
C MET A 104 -3.12 9.52 -6.11
N ASN A 105 -2.21 8.55 -6.21
CA ASN A 105 -2.48 7.17 -5.78
C ASN A 105 -2.67 7.06 -4.26
N MET A 106 -1.96 7.86 -3.46
CA MET A 106 -2.21 7.93 -2.01
C MET A 106 -3.59 8.50 -1.68
N ILE A 107 -4.08 9.47 -2.45
CA ILE A 107 -5.43 10.04 -2.28
C ILE A 107 -6.51 9.02 -2.69
N LEU A 108 -6.31 8.32 -3.81
CA LEU A 108 -7.30 7.43 -4.42
C LEU A 108 -7.34 6.03 -3.78
N ASN A 109 -6.21 5.55 -3.29
CA ASN A 109 -6.03 4.16 -2.87
C ASN A 109 -5.19 4.03 -1.57
N PRO A 110 -5.50 4.79 -0.49
CA PRO A 110 -4.65 4.82 0.69
C PRO A 110 -4.51 3.46 1.38
N ASP A 111 -5.55 2.62 1.35
CA ASP A 111 -5.57 1.32 2.04
C ASP A 111 -4.54 0.34 1.45
N GLU A 112 -4.53 0.15 0.13
CA GLU A 112 -3.54 -0.71 -0.53
C GLU A 112 -2.16 -0.04 -0.57
N MET A 113 -2.10 1.30 -0.64
CA MET A 113 -0.83 2.02 -0.49
C MET A 113 -0.14 1.68 0.83
N VAL A 114 -0.81 1.82 1.98
CA VAL A 114 -0.18 1.49 3.28
C VAL A 114 0.07 0.00 3.46
N LYS A 115 -0.62 -0.86 2.72
CA LYS A 115 -0.46 -2.31 2.80
C LYS A 115 0.68 -2.84 1.92
N GLU A 116 0.96 -2.19 0.80
CA GLU A 116 1.92 -2.71 -0.20
C GLU A 116 3.11 -1.76 -0.42
N ASN A 117 2.91 -0.45 -0.48
CA ASN A 117 3.97 0.52 -0.76
C ASN A 117 4.87 0.80 0.46
N ALA A 118 6.19 0.68 0.29
CA ALA A 118 7.16 0.84 1.38
C ALA A 118 7.17 2.25 1.99
N GLN A 119 6.97 3.30 1.18
CA GLN A 119 6.97 4.68 1.67
C GLN A 119 5.68 5.02 2.43
N ALA A 120 4.54 4.53 1.96
CA ALA A 120 3.27 4.66 2.68
C ALA A 120 3.28 3.88 4.00
N LYS A 121 3.88 2.69 4.05
CA LYS A 121 4.14 1.93 5.30
C LYS A 121 4.98 2.73 6.29
N ALA A 122 6.07 3.35 5.82
CA ALA A 122 6.93 4.17 6.67
C ALA A 122 6.17 5.38 7.24
N LEU A 123 5.35 6.05 6.41
CA LEU A 123 4.47 7.13 6.88
C LEU A 123 3.45 6.63 7.91
N LEU A 124 2.84 5.46 7.71
CA LEU A 124 1.92 4.90 8.70
C LEU A 124 2.64 4.62 10.04
N ALA A 125 3.87 4.11 10.00
CA ALA A 125 4.67 3.88 11.21
C ALA A 125 5.03 5.19 11.94
N GLU A 126 5.19 6.30 11.22
CA GLU A 126 5.53 7.61 11.80
C GLU A 126 4.29 8.36 12.35
N TYR A 127 3.17 8.29 11.64
CA TYR A 127 1.95 9.05 11.98
C TYR A 127 0.91 8.22 12.75
N LEU A 128 1.09 6.90 12.81
CA LEU A 128 0.29 5.93 13.60
C LEU A 128 -1.21 5.95 13.33
N SER A 129 -1.65 6.64 12.28
CA SER A 129 -3.04 6.77 11.88
C SER A 129 -3.16 6.50 10.38
N PRO A 130 -3.92 5.47 9.95
CA PRO A 130 -4.12 5.22 8.53
C PRO A 130 -4.91 6.37 7.91
N MET A 131 -4.53 6.74 6.68
CA MET A 131 -5.29 7.71 5.89
C MET A 131 -6.59 7.04 5.41
N ALA A 132 -7.74 7.58 5.79
CA ALA A 132 -9.02 7.05 5.35
C ALA A 132 -9.29 7.38 3.88
N ASN A 133 -9.79 6.40 3.11
CA ASN A 133 -10.24 6.62 1.74
C ASN A 133 -11.44 7.59 1.71
N GLN A 134 -11.26 8.75 1.06
CA GLN A 134 -12.31 9.79 0.96
C GLN A 134 -13.27 9.56 -0.22
N SER A 135 -13.12 8.44 -0.93
CA SER A 135 -13.91 8.06 -2.12
C SER A 135 -13.86 9.12 -3.22
N LEU A 136 -12.71 9.76 -3.39
CA LEU A 136 -12.45 10.74 -4.43
C LEU A 136 -12.29 10.05 -5.78
N THR A 137 -12.73 10.71 -6.84
CA THR A 137 -12.48 10.33 -8.22
C THR A 137 -11.10 10.83 -8.67
N GLU A 138 -10.56 10.25 -9.75
CA GLU A 138 -9.27 10.68 -10.31
C GLU A 138 -9.24 12.19 -10.67
N PRO A 139 -10.29 12.78 -11.29
CA PRO A 139 -10.34 14.23 -11.51
C PRO A 139 -10.29 15.06 -10.22
N GLU A 140 -10.94 14.61 -9.14
CA GLU A 140 -10.90 15.33 -7.86
C GLU A 140 -9.53 15.21 -7.18
N ALA A 141 -8.88 14.04 -7.27
CA ALA A 141 -7.49 13.89 -6.84
C ALA A 141 -6.55 14.78 -7.66
N ARG A 142 -6.80 14.93 -8.97
CA ARG A 142 -6.04 15.83 -9.86
C ARG A 142 -6.22 17.29 -9.47
N GLN A 143 -7.41 17.70 -9.03
CA GLN A 143 -7.66 19.05 -8.49
C GLN A 143 -6.81 19.30 -7.25
N ILE A 144 -6.84 18.39 -6.26
CA ILE A 144 -6.03 18.50 -5.04
C ILE A 144 -4.53 18.55 -5.36
N LEU A 145 -4.05 17.74 -6.31
CA LEU A 145 -2.68 17.80 -6.78
C LEU A 145 -2.34 19.20 -7.33
N GLU A 146 -3.23 19.82 -8.12
CA GLU A 146 -3.00 21.18 -8.64
C GLU A 146 -2.92 22.22 -7.53
N TYR A 147 -3.74 22.08 -6.48
CA TYR A 147 -3.64 22.92 -5.31
C TYR A 147 -2.27 22.83 -4.65
N PHE A 148 -1.73 21.62 -4.47
CA PHE A 148 -0.38 21.44 -3.92
C PHE A 148 0.69 22.06 -4.82
N ARG A 149 0.60 21.87 -6.14
CA ARG A 149 1.51 22.49 -7.12
C ARG A 149 1.48 24.02 -7.03
N GLN A 150 0.29 24.60 -7.00
CA GLN A 150 0.10 26.06 -6.88
C GLN A 150 0.64 26.58 -5.56
N TYR A 151 0.33 25.90 -4.45
CA TYR A 151 0.78 26.30 -3.12
C TYR A 151 2.31 26.29 -3.01
N ASP A 152 2.94 25.22 -3.48
CA ASP A 152 4.40 25.06 -3.43
C ASP A 152 5.12 26.05 -4.35
N ASN A 153 4.50 26.46 -5.46
CA ASN A 153 5.05 27.49 -6.34
C ASN A 153 5.01 28.91 -5.73
N THR A 154 4.07 29.18 -4.82
CA THR A 154 3.87 30.52 -4.23
C THR A 154 4.47 30.70 -2.83
N ASN A 155 4.79 29.61 -2.13
CA ASN A 155 5.17 29.65 -0.71
C ASN A 155 6.53 29.02 -0.39
N ASN A 156 7.29 28.60 -1.41
CA ASN A 156 8.66 28.05 -1.27
C ASN A 156 9.69 28.87 -2.03
#